data_AF-A0A9P8PK94-F1
#
_entry.id   AF-A0A9P8PK94-F1
#
_cell.length_a   1.000
_cell.length_b   1.000
_cell.length_c   1.000
_cell.angle_alpha   90.00
_cell.angle_beta   90.00
_cell.angle_gamma   90.00
#
_symmetry.space_group_name_H-M   'P 1'
#
loop_
_entity.id
_entity.type
_entity.pdbx_description
1 polymer ?
#
loop_
_entity_poly.entity_id
_entity_poly.type
_entity_poly.pdbx_seq_one_letter_code
_entity_poly.pdbx_strand_id
1 'polypeptide(L)'
;MTSECLTVDYTQTSQLTDLELKILQQYQNLAKRLKYLSQIIAKLTSSPSPQLLEDLRVIESKIALVFTLFKAAVYSLFLQQESVENQQQEQDQNEGIQESTQSFLT
;
A
#
# COMPACT_ATOMS: atom_id res chain seq x y z
N MET A 1 13.83 34.44 4.94
CA MET A 1 14.13 34.65 6.37
C MET A 1 15.64 34.81 6.50
N THR A 2 16.09 36.00 6.85
CA THR A 2 17.46 36.51 6.69
C THR A 2 18.48 35.67 7.49
N SER A 3 19.50 35.17 6.81
CA SER A 3 20.58 34.35 7.39
C SER A 3 21.42 35.08 8.44
N GLU A 4 21.29 36.41 8.54
CA GLU A 4 21.96 37.25 9.54
C GLU A 4 21.65 36.80 10.97
N CYS A 5 20.38 36.54 11.30
CA CYS A 5 19.99 36.22 12.68
C CYS A 5 20.58 34.87 13.18
N LEU A 6 21.06 34.02 12.27
CA LEU A 6 21.73 32.75 12.58
C LEU A 6 23.24 32.91 12.83
N THR A 7 23.85 34.03 12.41
CA THR A 7 25.31 34.23 12.38
C THR A 7 25.79 35.42 13.21
N VAL A 8 24.88 36.28 13.67
CA VAL A 8 25.20 37.40 14.57
C VAL A 8 25.74 36.89 15.91
N ASP A 9 26.84 37.51 16.35
CA ASP A 9 27.48 37.26 17.63
C ASP A 9 27.04 38.32 18.65
N TYR A 10 26.13 37.92 19.53
CA TYR A 10 25.49 38.83 20.50
C TYR A 10 26.40 39.19 21.69
N THR A 11 27.61 38.61 21.79
CA THR A 11 28.55 38.87 22.90
C THR A 11 29.33 40.18 22.76
N GLN A 12 29.29 40.84 21.60
CA GLN A 12 29.95 42.14 21.38
C GLN A 12 29.06 43.34 21.70
N THR A 13 27.76 43.12 21.93
CA THR A 13 26.80 44.15 22.28
C THR A 13 26.81 44.43 23.79
N SER A 14 27.71 45.33 24.20
CA SER A 14 27.94 45.73 25.61
C SER A 14 26.76 46.46 26.29
N GLN A 15 25.59 46.54 25.65
CA GLN A 15 24.37 47.21 26.14
C GLN A 15 23.25 46.24 26.54
N LEU A 16 23.45 44.93 26.39
CA LEU A 16 22.44 43.92 26.71
C LEU A 16 22.61 43.42 28.15
N THR A 17 21.47 43.20 28.81
CA THR A 17 21.44 42.56 30.14
C THR A 17 21.79 41.07 30.00
N ASP A 18 22.45 40.47 30.99
CA ASP A 18 22.86 39.05 30.97
C ASP A 18 21.72 38.08 30.59
N LEU A 19 20.50 38.38 31.02
CA LEU A 19 19.30 37.61 30.70
C LEU A 19 18.89 37.73 29.22
N GLU A 20 18.98 38.93 28.65
CA GLU A 20 18.64 39.18 27.25
C GLU A 20 19.60 38.46 26.31
N LEU A 21 20.91 38.50 26.61
CA LEU A 21 21.94 37.78 25.86
C LEU A 21 21.68 36.26 25.87
N LYS A 22 21.37 35.70 27.05
CA LYS A 22 21.07 34.27 27.19
C LYS A 22 19.81 33.88 26.40
N ILE A 23 18.77 34.72 26.40
CA ILE A 23 17.55 34.48 25.65
C ILE A 23 17.83 34.51 24.13
N LEU A 24 18.57 35.52 23.64
CA LEU A 24 18.95 35.65 22.23
C LEU A 24 19.78 34.44 21.74
N GLN A 25 20.75 33.99 22.54
CA GLN A 25 21.52 32.77 22.24
C GLN A 25 20.62 31.52 22.14
N GLN A 26 19.64 31.40 23.04
CA GLN A 26 18.70 30.27 23.02
C GLN A 26 17.78 30.31 21.80
N TYR A 27 17.26 31.49 21.42
CA TYR A 27 16.48 31.65 20.20
C TYR A 27 17.29 31.38 18.94
N GLN A 28 18.55 31.83 18.89
CA GLN A 28 19.46 31.53 17.77
C GLN A 28 19.74 30.02 17.68
N ASN A 29 19.96 29.35 18.82
CA ASN A 29 20.16 27.90 18.85
C ASN A 29 18.90 27.15 18.38
N LEU A 30 17.72 27.57 18.85
CA LEU A 30 16.44 27.02 18.45
C LEU A 30 16.21 27.19 16.94
N ALA A 31 16.46 28.38 16.40
CA ALA A 31 16.34 28.65 14.97
C ALA A 31 17.30 27.79 14.13
N LYS A 32 18.54 27.58 14.60
CA LYS A 32 19.52 26.66 13.96
C LYS A 32 18.99 25.22 13.95
N ARG A 33 18.47 24.74 15.08
CA ARG A 33 17.89 23.38 15.17
C ARG A 33 16.67 23.22 14.29
N LEU A 34 15.79 24.22 14.23
CA LEU A 34 14.60 24.22 13.38
C LEU A 34 14.98 24.18 11.89
N LYS A 35 15.99 24.96 11.49
CA LYS A 35 16.54 24.93 10.13
C LYS A 35 17.14 23.56 9.79
N TYR A 36 17.91 22.98 10.71
CA TYR A 36 18.47 21.64 10.53
C TYR A 36 17.38 20.57 10.40
N LEU A 37 16.35 20.63 11.26
CA LEU A 37 15.19 19.74 11.18
C LEU A 37 14.45 19.89 9.85
N SER A 38 14.20 21.12 9.40
CA SER A 38 13.59 21.40 8.10
C SER A 38 14.41 20.82 6.94
N GLN A 39 15.74 20.92 6.99
CA GLN A 39 16.63 20.31 6.00
C GLN A 39 16.56 18.78 6.00
N ILE A 40 16.50 18.15 7.18
CA ILE A 40 16.34 16.70 7.31
C ILE A 40 14.98 16.25 6.76
N ILE A 41 13.90 16.95 7.12
CA ILE A 41 12.56 16.66 6.60
C ILE A 41 12.56 16.81 5.08
N ALA A 42 13.12 17.89 4.54
CA ALA A 42 13.23 18.08 3.10
C ALA A 42 14.05 16.96 2.43
N LYS A 43 15.11 16.46 3.07
CA LYS A 43 15.90 15.31 2.58
C LYS A 43 15.11 13.99 2.60
N LEU A 44 14.32 13.77 3.64
CA LEU A 44 13.44 12.58 3.76
C LEU A 44 12.29 12.62 2.76
N THR A 45 11.70 13.79 2.53
CA THR A 45 10.55 13.94 1.61
C THR A 45 10.95 14.07 0.14
N SER A 46 12.16 14.54 -0.15
CA SER A 46 12.65 14.66 -1.54
C SER A 46 13.06 13.33 -2.16
N SER A 47 13.26 12.28 -1.34
CA SER A 47 13.50 10.94 -1.84
C SER A 47 12.69 9.92 -1.03
N PRO A 48 11.36 9.81 -1.25
CA PRO A 48 10.69 8.56 -0.95
C PRO A 48 11.46 7.47 -1.70
N SER A 49 11.98 6.47 -0.97
CA SER A 49 12.94 5.50 -1.51
C SER A 49 12.39 4.93 -2.82
N PRO A 50 12.96 5.28 -4.00
CA PRO A 50 12.48 4.77 -5.28
C PRO A 50 12.54 3.24 -5.30
N GLN A 51 13.45 2.68 -4.50
CA GLN A 51 13.55 1.25 -4.24
C GLN A 51 12.31 0.69 -3.53
N LEU A 52 11.76 1.37 -2.51
CA LEU A 52 10.54 0.92 -1.83
C LEU A 52 9.32 0.96 -2.78
N LEU A 53 9.19 1.97 -3.62
CA LEU A 53 8.11 2.05 -4.61
C LEU A 53 8.22 0.94 -5.67
N GLU A 54 9.44 0.65 -6.12
CA GLU A 54 9.67 -0.45 -7.08
C GLU A 54 9.39 -1.82 -6.43
N ASP A 55 9.81 -2.02 -5.18
CA ASP A 55 9.49 -3.23 -4.43
C ASP A 55 7.98 -3.44 -4.28
N LEU A 56 7.23 -2.36 -3.98
CA LEU A 56 5.76 -2.41 -3.90
C LEU A 56 5.11 -2.71 -5.26
N ARG A 57 5.61 -2.13 -6.36
CA ARG A 57 5.11 -2.41 -7.72
C ARG A 57 5.32 -3.87 -8.11
N VAL A 58 6.47 -4.45 -7.78
CA VAL A 58 6.77 -5.86 -8.02
C VAL A 58 5.80 -6.76 -7.23
N ILE A 59 5.52 -6.41 -5.98
CA ILE A 59 4.55 -7.15 -5.15
C ILE A 59 3.14 -7.04 -5.72
N GLU A 60 2.70 -5.84 -6.10
CA GLU A 60 1.38 -5.60 -6.72
C GLU A 60 1.19 -6.49 -7.96
N SER A 61 2.18 -6.51 -8.86
CA SER A 61 2.13 -7.32 -10.09
C SER A 61 2.04 -8.83 -9.80
N LYS A 62 2.77 -9.31 -8.79
CA LYS A 62 2.73 -10.72 -8.37
C LYS A 62 1.37 -11.09 -7.77
N ILE A 63 0.82 -10.26 -6.90
CA ILE A 63 -0.48 -10.49 -6.28
C ILE A 63 -1.59 -10.44 -7.34
N ALA A 64 -1.51 -9.50 -8.30
CA ALA A 64 -2.47 -9.41 -9.40
C ALA A 64 -2.48 -10.68 -10.28
N LEU A 65 -1.30 -11.28 -10.52
CA LEU A 65 -1.18 -12.54 -11.24
C LEU A 65 -1.81 -13.69 -10.43
N VAL A 66 -1.48 -13.81 -9.14
CA VAL A 66 -2.05 -14.82 -8.25
C VAL A 66 -3.58 -14.67 -8.15
N PHE A 67 -4.08 -13.44 -8.05
CA PHE A 67 -5.52 -13.14 -8.00
C PHE A 67 -6.23 -13.61 -9.28
N THR A 68 -5.65 -13.31 -10.45
CA THR A 68 -6.21 -13.75 -11.74
C THR A 68 -6.24 -15.27 -11.84
N LEU A 69 -5.13 -15.94 -11.49
CA LEU A 69 -5.05 -17.40 -11.52
C LEU A 69 -6.04 -18.04 -10.53
N PHE A 70 -6.17 -17.47 -9.34
CA PHE A 70 -7.14 -17.92 -8.35
C PHE A 70 -8.57 -17.77 -8.85
N LYS A 71 -8.92 -16.62 -9.44
CA LYS A 71 -10.24 -16.40 -10.03
C LYS A 71 -10.52 -17.40 -11.16
N ALA A 72 -9.56 -17.61 -12.05
CA ALA A 72 -9.70 -18.61 -13.11
C ALA A 72 -9.92 -20.02 -12.54
N ALA A 73 -9.14 -20.43 -11.53
CA ALA A 73 -9.28 -21.72 -10.87
C ALA A 73 -10.66 -21.90 -10.21
N VAL A 74 -11.17 -20.88 -9.54
CA VAL A 74 -12.51 -20.89 -8.94
C VAL A 74 -13.60 -21.01 -10.01
N TYR A 75 -13.50 -20.24 -11.09
CA TYR A 75 -14.46 -20.33 -12.20
C TYR A 75 -14.43 -21.71 -12.86
N SER A 76 -13.25 -22.28 -13.09
CA SER A 76 -13.11 -23.63 -13.63
C SER A 76 -13.74 -24.69 -12.73
N LEU A 77 -13.53 -24.58 -11.41
CA LEU A 77 -14.12 -25.52 -10.44
C LEU A 77 -15.66 -25.42 -10.45
N PHE A 78 -16.20 -24.21 -10.43
CA PHE A 78 -17.65 -23.98 -10.40
C PHE A 78 -18.33 -24.49 -11.67
N LEU A 79 -17.73 -24.22 -12.83
CA LEU A 79 -18.25 -24.70 -14.12
C LEU A 79 -18.23 -26.23 -14.22
N GLN A 80 -17.18 -26.87 -13.70
CA GLN A 80 -17.09 -28.33 -13.69
C GLN A 80 -18.19 -28.97 -12.83
N GLN A 81 -18.54 -28.35 -11.70
CA GLN A 81 -19.62 -28.83 -10.84
C GLN A 81 -21.00 -28.72 -11.52
N GLU A 82 -21.28 -27.60 -12.16
CA GLU A 82 -22.51 -27.43 -12.95
C GLU A 82 -22.59 -28.44 -14.11
N SER A 83 -21.46 -28.76 -14.72
CA SER A 83 -21.38 -29.78 -15.79
C SER A 83 -21.70 -31.19 -15.29
N VAL A 84 -21.25 -31.54 -14.07
CA VAL A 84 -21.52 -32.86 -13.46
C VAL A 84 -22.99 -32.98 -13.05
N GLU A 85 -23.57 -31.92 -12.48
CA GLU A 85 -24.99 -31.89 -12.10
C GLU A 85 -25.91 -32.02 -13.32
N ASN A 86 -25.59 -31.37 -14.44
CA ASN A 86 -26.35 -31.49 -15.69
C ASN A 86 -26.21 -32.89 -16.33
N GLN A 87 -25.02 -33.53 -16.28
CA GLN A 87 -24.82 -34.88 -16.80
C GLN A 87 -25.60 -35.95 -16.01
N GLN A 88 -25.76 -35.77 -14.70
CA GLN A 88 -26.57 -36.67 -13.87
C GLN A 88 -28.07 -36.56 -14.19
N GLN A 89 -28.58 -35.36 -14.48
CA GLN A 89 -29.98 -35.18 -14.89
C GLN A 89 -30.31 -35.76 -16.27
N GLU A 90 -29.34 -35.80 -17.20
CA GLU A 90 -29.52 -36.42 -18.52
C GLU A 90 -29.49 -37.96 -18.45
N GLN A 91 -28.74 -38.55 -17.52
CA GLN A 91 -28.77 -40.01 -17.29
C GLN A 91 -30.08 -40.47 -16.64
N ASP A 92 -30.59 -39.78 -15.62
CA ASP A 92 -31.85 -40.14 -14.95
C ASP A 92 -33.08 -40.04 -15.88
N GLN A 93 -33.09 -39.10 -16.82
CA GLN A 93 -34.17 -38.99 -17.81
C GLN A 93 -34.14 -40.10 -18.86
N ASN A 94 -32.96 -40.61 -19.22
CA ASN A 94 -32.85 -41.65 -20.25
C ASN A 94 -33.15 -43.06 -19.70
N GLU A 95 -32.89 -43.32 -18.42
CA GLU A 95 -33.27 -44.58 -17.75
C GLU A 95 -34.79 -44.69 -17.52
N GLY A 96 -35.47 -43.61 -17.13
CA GLY A 96 -36.93 -43.61 -16.92
C GLY A 96 -37.77 -43.85 -18.18
N ILE A 97 -37.26 -43.49 -19.36
CA ILE A 97 -37.92 -43.73 -20.65
C ILE A 97 -37.79 -45.21 -21.07
N GLN A 98 -36.68 -45.88 -20.73
CA GLN A 98 -36.48 -47.31 -21.03
C GLN A 98 -37.32 -48.23 -20.13
N GLU A 99 -37.46 -47.92 -18.83
CA GLU A 99 -38.36 -48.70 -17.96
C GLU A 99 -39.84 -48.55 -18.38
N SER A 100 -40.26 -47.33 -18.74
CA SER A 100 -41.64 -47.06 -19.19
C SER A 100 -41.97 -47.73 -20.53
N THR A 101 -40.99 -47.92 -21.42
CA THR A 101 -41.20 -48.62 -22.70
C THR A 101 -41.16 -50.14 -22.54
N GLN A 102 -40.37 -50.69 -21.61
CA GLN A 102 -40.39 -52.13 -21.32
C GLN A 102 -41.65 -52.59 -20.58
N SER A 103 -42.20 -51.77 -19.66
CA SER A 103 -43.44 -52.15 -18.94
C SER A 103 -44.70 -52.13 -19.83
N PHE A 104 -44.65 -51.50 -21.00
CA PHE A 104 -45.78 -51.43 -21.94
C PHE A 104 -45.83 -52.63 -22.91
N LEU A 105 -44.75 -53.41 -22.99
CA LEU A 105 -44.59 -54.53 -23.93
C LEU A 105 -44.77 -55.93 -23.28
N THR A 106 -45.03 -55.99 -21.97
CA THR A 106 -45.33 -57.24 -21.23
C THR A 106 -46.77 -57.22 -20.75
#